data_AF-A0A833SCR9-F1
#
_entry.id   AF-A0A833SCR9-F1
#
_cell.length_a   1.000
_cell.length_b   1.000
_cell.length_c   1.000
_cell.angle_alpha   90.00
_cell.angle_beta   90.00
_cell.angle_gamma   90.00
#
_symmetry.space_group_name_H-M   'P 1'
#
loop_
_entity.id
_entity.type
_entity.pdbx_description
1 polymer ?
#
loop_
_entity_poly.entity_id
_entity_poly.type
_entity_poly.pdbx_seq_one_letter_code
_entity_poly.pdbx_strand_id
1 'polypeptide(L)'
;MGQSTDDLSGALRRLQSDTQDFWAPLHSIRRVDASSLTPLQFHREFVSRNVPVVLLNAMTSPKWQFAMANWQNNGHLIAKSGNHSVTVDVTPFGLGDAVLELPGDAEDLFVMPEERNMPMAEFLKIMENRDEFDGVPYLSHQNDSLREQFPDLYDEVPPAMDLAVEAFGNEPEAVNIWMGDERAVSTMHKDHYENFYCVVKGQKHFTLLPPSAVGCLYEREFPSARYRHKDSPEPKEENLQEDLEATERFHENYPQYEKWTILSSPDKGETPWIPVDPLNIDKEKYPLAATLNPIEVVLNAGEVLYLPSLWYHRAAHLCPTISVNYWHDMEFDCRYVYFNFVHDIGATITALETERKRGVKKSEEGTK
;
A
#
# COMPACT_ATOMS: atom_id res chain seq x y z
N MET A 1 -34.42 -4.19 -14.94
CA MET A 1 -33.07 -3.82 -14.47
C MET A 1 -32.41 -4.93 -13.63
N GLY A 2 -33.11 -5.61 -12.70
CA GLY A 2 -32.50 -6.65 -11.84
C GLY A 2 -31.76 -7.80 -12.56
N GLN A 3 -32.31 -8.36 -13.64
CA GLN A 3 -31.63 -9.43 -14.40
C GLN A 3 -30.30 -8.96 -15.03
N SER A 4 -30.23 -7.72 -15.53
CA SER A 4 -29.04 -7.20 -16.21
C SER A 4 -27.89 -6.91 -15.24
N THR A 5 -28.18 -6.48 -14.02
CA THR A 5 -27.16 -6.28 -12.97
C THR A 5 -26.64 -7.61 -12.44
N ASP A 6 -27.51 -8.62 -12.35
CA ASP A 6 -27.12 -9.98 -11.94
C ASP A 6 -26.21 -10.64 -13.00
N ASP A 7 -26.46 -10.39 -14.29
CA ASP A 7 -25.62 -10.87 -15.39
C ASP A 7 -24.22 -10.24 -15.38
N LEU A 8 -24.12 -8.92 -15.15
CA LEU A 8 -22.85 -8.19 -15.05
C LEU A 8 -22.03 -8.62 -13.83
N SER A 9 -22.68 -8.72 -12.66
CA SER A 9 -22.05 -9.24 -11.44
C SER A 9 -21.58 -10.68 -11.62
N GLY A 10 -22.37 -11.50 -12.32
CA GLY A 10 -21.98 -12.86 -12.71
C GLY A 10 -20.77 -12.90 -13.64
N ALA A 11 -20.63 -11.92 -14.54
CA ALA A 11 -19.47 -11.81 -15.43
C ALA A 11 -18.18 -11.46 -14.66
N LEU A 12 -18.25 -10.53 -13.69
CA LEU A 12 -17.09 -10.23 -12.83
C LEU A 12 -16.67 -11.42 -11.98
N ARG A 13 -17.62 -12.16 -11.40
CA ARG A 13 -17.29 -13.39 -10.65
C ARG A 13 -16.62 -14.44 -11.53
N ARG A 14 -17.08 -14.61 -12.77
CA ARG A 14 -16.41 -15.50 -13.75
C ARG A 14 -15.02 -15.01 -14.09
N LEU A 15 -14.82 -13.70 -14.31
CA LEU A 15 -13.50 -13.11 -14.52
C LEU A 15 -12.56 -13.40 -13.34
N GLN A 16 -13.03 -13.32 -12.09
CA GLN A 16 -12.23 -13.70 -10.92
C GLN A 16 -11.87 -15.19 -10.91
N SER A 17 -12.81 -16.07 -11.24
CA SER A 17 -12.53 -17.51 -11.35
C SER A 17 -11.51 -17.81 -12.46
N ASP A 18 -11.70 -17.23 -13.65
CA ASP A 18 -10.80 -17.43 -14.79
C ASP A 18 -9.41 -16.85 -14.51
N THR A 19 -9.34 -15.75 -13.77
CA THR A 19 -8.09 -15.16 -13.25
C THR A 19 -7.36 -16.17 -12.35
N GLN A 20 -8.06 -16.77 -11.38
CA GLN A 20 -7.45 -17.76 -10.48
C GLN A 20 -6.84 -18.93 -11.28
N ASP A 21 -7.53 -19.39 -12.33
CA ASP A 21 -7.04 -20.46 -13.22
C ASP A 21 -5.87 -20.01 -14.10
N PHE A 22 -5.90 -18.79 -14.65
CA PHE A 22 -4.85 -18.29 -15.54
C PHE A 22 -3.52 -18.07 -14.82
N TRP A 23 -3.58 -17.50 -13.62
CA TRP A 23 -2.42 -17.31 -12.77
C TRP A 23 -2.11 -18.57 -11.94
N ALA A 24 -2.76 -19.74 -12.15
CA ALA A 24 -2.48 -20.98 -11.44
C ALA A 24 -1.18 -21.66 -11.91
N PRO A 25 -0.06 -21.38 -11.22
CA PRO A 25 0.06 -22.05 -9.94
C PRO A 25 0.37 -21.05 -8.83
N LEU A 26 -0.59 -20.22 -8.42
CA LEU A 26 -0.39 -19.20 -7.40
C LEU A 26 -1.30 -19.38 -6.18
N HIS A 27 -1.16 -20.53 -5.49
CA HIS A 27 -1.31 -20.50 -4.02
C HIS A 27 -0.07 -19.88 -3.35
N SER A 28 1.01 -19.67 -4.12
CA SER A 28 2.26 -19.11 -3.65
C SER A 28 3.01 -18.46 -4.80
N ILE A 29 3.65 -17.31 -4.56
CA ILE A 29 4.53 -16.68 -5.56
C ILE A 29 5.77 -17.54 -5.82
N ARG A 30 6.11 -17.71 -7.10
CA ARG A 30 7.32 -18.42 -7.54
C ARG A 30 8.56 -17.75 -6.93
N ARG A 31 9.49 -18.57 -6.44
CA ARG A 31 10.84 -18.12 -6.04
C ARG A 31 11.84 -18.59 -7.09
N VAL A 32 12.65 -17.69 -7.62
CA VAL A 32 13.62 -17.99 -8.68
C VAL A 32 14.97 -17.38 -8.33
N ASP A 33 16.05 -18.14 -8.59
CA ASP A 33 17.39 -17.60 -8.47
C ASP A 33 17.67 -16.58 -9.57
N ALA A 34 17.90 -15.32 -9.20
CA ALA A 34 18.14 -14.22 -10.12
C ALA A 34 19.37 -14.47 -11.00
N SER A 35 20.39 -15.19 -10.51
CA SER A 35 21.59 -15.52 -11.29
C SER A 35 21.32 -16.47 -12.47
N SER A 36 20.17 -17.15 -12.45
CA SER A 36 19.73 -18.04 -13.52
C SER A 36 18.85 -17.37 -14.58
N LEU A 37 18.43 -16.11 -14.34
CA LEU A 37 17.55 -15.36 -15.21
C LEU A 37 18.33 -14.39 -16.09
N THR A 38 18.19 -14.55 -17.40
CA THR A 38 18.52 -13.46 -18.33
C THR A 38 17.40 -12.39 -18.32
N PRO A 39 17.70 -11.13 -18.65
CA PRO A 39 16.68 -10.08 -18.77
C PRO A 39 15.55 -10.43 -19.74
N LEU A 40 15.86 -11.09 -20.87
CA LEU A 40 14.85 -11.58 -21.80
C LEU A 40 13.94 -12.67 -21.19
N GLN A 41 14.50 -13.59 -20.40
CA GLN A 41 13.70 -14.59 -19.69
C GLN A 41 12.82 -13.94 -18.63
N PHE A 42 13.38 -13.01 -17.84
CA PHE A 42 12.62 -12.26 -16.84
C PHE A 42 11.46 -11.51 -17.49
N HIS A 43 11.72 -10.77 -18.56
CA HIS A 43 10.69 -10.04 -19.29
C HIS A 43 9.60 -10.99 -19.83
N ARG A 44 9.98 -12.07 -20.51
CA ARG A 44 9.03 -13.02 -21.12
C ARG A 44 8.21 -13.79 -20.08
N GLU A 45 8.82 -14.18 -18.97
CA GLU A 45 8.17 -15.07 -17.99
C GLU A 45 7.36 -14.33 -16.94
N PHE A 46 7.71 -13.08 -16.63
CA PHE A 46 7.12 -12.32 -15.53
C PHE A 46 6.52 -11.00 -16.01
N VAL A 47 7.30 -10.12 -16.65
CA VAL A 47 6.87 -8.77 -17.03
C VAL A 47 5.74 -8.80 -18.07
N SER A 48 5.95 -9.45 -19.22
CA SER A 48 4.97 -9.52 -20.31
C SER A 48 3.72 -10.32 -19.94
N ARG A 49 3.80 -11.14 -18.89
CA ARG A 49 2.68 -11.91 -18.34
C ARG A 49 2.03 -11.23 -17.14
N ASN A 50 2.61 -10.12 -16.66
CA ASN A 50 2.21 -9.41 -15.44
C ASN A 50 2.05 -10.38 -14.25
N VAL A 51 3.14 -11.11 -13.95
CA VAL A 51 3.18 -12.11 -12.87
C VAL A 51 4.29 -11.76 -11.86
N PRO A 52 3.97 -11.62 -10.56
CA PRO A 52 4.97 -11.39 -9.53
C PRO A 52 5.90 -12.59 -9.33
N VAL A 53 7.13 -12.29 -8.90
CA VAL A 53 8.15 -13.32 -8.59
C VAL A 53 9.03 -12.83 -7.46
N VAL A 54 9.41 -13.74 -6.56
CA VAL A 54 10.47 -13.49 -5.59
C VAL A 54 11.80 -13.94 -6.19
N LEU A 55 12.73 -13.00 -6.29
CA LEU A 55 14.08 -13.19 -6.79
C LEU A 55 15.02 -13.46 -5.62
N LEU A 56 15.56 -14.67 -5.59
CA LEU A 56 16.62 -15.11 -4.68
C LEU A 56 17.96 -14.68 -5.26
N ASN A 57 18.96 -14.44 -4.39
CA ASN A 57 20.32 -14.09 -4.82
C ASN A 57 20.42 -12.85 -5.72
N ALA A 58 19.41 -11.97 -5.71
CA ALA A 58 19.40 -10.72 -6.47
C ALA A 58 20.26 -9.62 -5.79
N MET A 59 20.36 -9.65 -4.46
CA MET A 59 21.09 -8.66 -3.66
C MET A 59 22.54 -9.08 -3.37
N THR A 60 23.29 -9.49 -4.42
CA THR A 60 24.64 -10.06 -4.26
C THR A 60 25.79 -9.11 -4.56
N SER A 61 25.52 -7.90 -5.05
CA SER A 61 26.55 -6.89 -5.33
C SER A 61 27.30 -6.47 -4.06
N PRO A 62 28.56 -5.97 -4.15
CA PRO A 62 29.32 -5.52 -2.98
C PRO A 62 28.59 -4.46 -2.15
N LYS A 63 27.84 -3.55 -2.82
CA LYS A 63 27.00 -2.56 -2.15
C LYS A 63 25.90 -3.21 -1.33
N TRP A 64 25.12 -4.13 -1.92
CA TRP A 64 24.08 -4.85 -1.17
C TRP A 64 24.63 -5.67 -0.01
N GLN A 65 25.74 -6.37 -0.20
CA GLN A 65 26.42 -7.10 0.87
C GLN A 65 26.82 -6.16 2.02
N PHE A 66 27.32 -4.96 1.69
CA PHE A 66 27.65 -3.95 2.69
C PHE A 66 26.40 -3.45 3.42
N ALA A 67 25.34 -3.07 2.72
CA ALA A 67 24.10 -2.58 3.33
C ALA A 67 23.47 -3.64 4.26
N MET A 68 23.33 -4.89 3.80
CA MET A 68 22.77 -5.98 4.61
C MET A 68 23.57 -6.28 5.88
N ALA A 69 24.90 -6.11 5.83
CA ALA A 69 25.78 -6.31 6.99
C ALA A 69 25.71 -5.15 7.99
N ASN A 70 25.64 -3.90 7.51
CA ASN A 70 25.80 -2.71 8.36
C ASN A 70 24.48 -2.10 8.83
N TRP A 71 23.40 -2.21 8.06
CA TRP A 71 22.10 -1.61 8.39
C TRP A 71 21.37 -2.34 9.53
N GLN A 72 21.92 -3.45 10.01
CA GLN A 72 21.48 -4.09 11.25
C GLN A 72 21.82 -3.24 12.49
N ASN A 73 22.83 -2.38 12.40
CA ASN A 73 23.38 -1.62 13.51
C ASN A 73 22.90 -0.16 13.50
N ASN A 74 22.11 0.22 14.51
CA ASN A 74 21.62 1.60 14.66
C ASN A 74 22.77 2.62 14.77
N GLY A 75 23.92 2.25 15.33
CA GLY A 75 25.10 3.12 15.38
C GLY A 75 25.65 3.46 13.98
N HIS A 76 25.57 2.54 13.03
CA HIS A 76 25.92 2.80 11.62
C HIS A 76 24.92 3.76 10.98
N LEU A 77 23.63 3.48 11.13
CA LEU A 77 22.55 4.33 10.59
C LEU A 77 22.62 5.76 11.16
N ILE A 78 22.90 5.91 12.46
CA ILE A 78 23.09 7.21 13.11
C ILE A 78 24.35 7.90 12.60
N ALA A 79 25.47 7.19 12.45
CA ALA A 79 26.71 7.77 11.95
C ALA A 79 26.56 8.30 10.51
N LYS A 80 25.74 7.64 9.69
CA LYS A 80 25.48 8.03 8.29
C LYS A 80 24.41 9.11 8.17
N SER A 81 23.26 8.92 8.81
CA SER A 81 22.09 9.77 8.56
C SER A 81 21.47 10.37 9.81
N GLY A 82 22.05 10.21 11.00
CA GLY A 82 21.43 10.56 12.28
C GLY A 82 20.90 12.01 12.39
N ASN A 83 21.58 12.97 11.76
CA ASN A 83 21.19 14.38 11.77
C ASN A 83 20.33 14.80 10.55
N HIS A 84 20.13 13.92 9.57
CA HIS A 84 19.28 14.22 8.43
C HIS A 84 17.82 14.28 8.90
N SER A 85 17.09 15.31 8.45
CA SER A 85 15.65 15.44 8.69
C SER A 85 14.92 14.46 7.78
N VAL A 86 14.06 13.65 8.37
CA VAL A 86 13.29 12.61 7.67
C VAL A 86 11.81 12.81 7.94
N THR A 87 10.98 12.51 6.94
CA THR A 87 9.52 12.55 7.07
C THR A 87 9.02 11.21 7.60
N VAL A 88 8.50 11.22 8.83
CA VAL A 88 7.94 10.03 9.50
C VAL A 88 6.42 10.15 9.53
N ASP A 89 5.75 9.14 8.99
CA ASP A 89 4.31 8.98 9.09
C ASP A 89 3.96 8.40 10.45
N VAL A 90 2.98 8.98 11.14
CA VAL A 90 2.52 8.51 12.45
C VAL A 90 1.01 8.36 12.43
N THR A 91 0.54 7.19 12.88
CA THR A 91 -0.89 6.85 12.93
C THR A 91 -1.26 6.28 14.30
N PRO A 92 -2.52 6.36 14.73
CA PRO A 92 -2.96 5.73 15.97
C PRO A 92 -2.93 4.19 15.91
N PHE A 93 -3.27 3.61 14.75
CA PHE A 93 -3.45 2.17 14.58
C PHE A 93 -2.31 1.44 13.86
N GLY A 94 -1.41 2.19 13.21
CA GLY A 94 -0.42 1.62 12.29
C GLY A 94 -0.90 1.44 10.85
N LEU A 95 -2.13 1.87 10.52
CA LEU A 95 -2.66 1.83 9.15
C LEU A 95 -2.34 3.14 8.43
N GLY A 96 -1.37 3.12 7.51
CA GLY A 96 -1.10 4.26 6.62
C GLY A 96 -2.04 4.25 5.43
N ASP A 97 -2.61 5.43 5.12
CA ASP A 97 -3.55 5.68 4.02
C ASP A 97 -4.72 4.68 4.01
N ALA A 98 -5.76 4.96 4.78
CA ALA A 98 -6.84 3.99 5.03
C ALA A 98 -8.22 4.64 5.03
N VAL A 99 -9.24 3.86 4.68
CA VAL A 99 -10.62 4.24 4.94
C VAL A 99 -10.92 4.06 6.43
N LEU A 100 -11.33 5.14 7.08
CA LEU A 100 -11.86 5.14 8.45
C LEU A 100 -13.38 5.10 8.38
N GLU A 101 -13.96 3.99 8.84
CA GLU A 101 -15.41 3.87 9.02
C GLU A 101 -15.83 4.55 10.32
N LEU A 102 -16.72 5.53 10.21
CA LEU A 102 -17.26 6.28 11.35
C LEU A 102 -18.61 5.68 11.79
N PRO A 103 -18.93 5.68 13.10
CA PRO A 103 -20.19 5.15 13.61
C PRO A 103 -21.40 5.98 13.15
N GLY A 104 -22.52 5.27 12.96
CA GLY A 104 -23.81 5.85 12.59
C GLY A 104 -24.00 5.97 11.07
N ASP A 105 -24.72 7.00 10.65
CA ASP A 105 -24.94 7.33 9.22
C ASP A 105 -23.88 8.32 8.69
N ALA A 106 -22.74 8.44 9.38
CA ALA A 106 -21.63 9.31 8.99
C ALA A 106 -20.96 8.81 7.71
N GLU A 107 -20.39 9.73 6.95
CA GLU A 107 -19.62 9.39 5.76
C GLU A 107 -18.24 8.83 6.17
N ASP A 108 -17.84 7.74 5.53
CA ASP A 108 -16.51 7.16 5.70
C ASP A 108 -15.44 8.12 5.14
N LEU A 109 -14.26 8.18 5.76
CA LEU A 109 -13.19 9.11 5.36
C LEU A 109 -11.96 8.37 4.86
N PHE A 110 -11.26 8.91 3.87
CA PHE A 110 -9.89 8.50 3.59
C PHE A 110 -8.94 9.30 4.49
N VAL A 111 -8.26 8.63 5.41
CA VAL A 111 -7.42 9.29 6.42
C VAL A 111 -5.95 8.98 6.19
N MET A 112 -5.20 10.04 5.86
CA MET A 112 -3.75 10.03 5.72
C MET A 112 -3.06 10.03 7.10
N PRO A 113 -1.82 9.51 7.20
CA PRO A 113 -1.03 9.61 8.41
C PRO A 113 -0.71 11.05 8.79
N GLU A 114 -0.40 11.28 10.06
CA GLU A 114 0.27 12.53 10.44
C GLU A 114 1.72 12.50 9.97
N GLU A 115 2.19 13.55 9.30
CA GLU A 115 3.60 13.67 8.90
C GLU A 115 4.40 14.48 9.91
N ARG A 116 5.50 13.91 10.40
CA ARG A 116 6.45 14.59 11.30
C ARG A 116 7.84 14.61 10.70
N ASN A 117 8.43 15.80 10.63
CA ASN A 117 9.85 15.96 10.32
C ASN A 117 10.67 15.85 11.60
N MET A 118 11.60 14.90 11.64
CA MET A 118 12.53 14.72 12.77
C MET A 118 13.90 14.23 12.31
N PRO A 119 14.97 14.40 13.11
CA PRO A 119 16.25 13.75 12.83
C PRO A 119 16.12 12.22 12.82
N MET A 120 16.81 11.54 11.91
CA MET A 120 16.81 10.07 11.85
C MET A 120 17.21 9.40 13.18
N ALA A 121 18.12 10.01 13.94
CA ALA A 121 18.50 9.49 15.26
C ALA A 121 17.34 9.53 16.27
N GLU A 122 16.45 10.52 16.17
CA GLU A 122 15.24 10.61 16.99
C GLU A 122 14.25 9.52 16.59
N PHE A 123 14.00 9.33 15.29
CA PHE A 123 13.17 8.23 14.79
C PHE A 123 13.66 6.86 15.30
N LEU A 124 14.96 6.57 15.17
CA LEU A 124 15.52 5.31 15.66
C LEU A 124 15.35 5.14 17.18
N LYS A 125 15.49 6.22 17.95
CA LYS A 125 15.23 6.20 19.39
C LYS A 125 13.76 5.93 19.70
N ILE A 126 12.82 6.47 18.92
CA ILE A 126 11.40 6.17 19.04
C ILE A 126 11.15 4.69 18.77
N MET A 127 11.73 4.12 17.71
CA MET A 127 11.60 2.70 17.38
C MET A 127 12.16 1.77 18.48
N GLU A 128 13.23 2.18 19.17
CA GLU A 128 13.78 1.46 20.33
C GLU A 128 12.86 1.53 21.56
N ASN A 129 12.20 2.67 21.79
CA ASN A 129 11.28 2.90 22.92
C ASN A 129 9.82 2.84 22.48
N ARG A 130 9.51 1.95 21.54
CA ARG A 130 8.26 1.97 20.78
C ARG A 130 6.99 1.80 21.61
N ASP A 131 7.08 1.15 22.77
CA ASP A 131 5.95 0.91 23.67
C ASP A 131 5.59 2.15 24.51
N GLU A 132 6.49 3.13 24.60
CA GLU A 132 6.27 4.40 25.31
C GLU A 132 5.79 5.52 24.36
N PHE A 133 5.81 5.28 23.06
CA PHE A 133 5.43 6.25 22.05
C PHE A 133 3.93 6.14 21.72
N ASP A 134 3.21 7.26 21.84
CA ASP A 134 1.80 7.37 21.48
C ASP A 134 1.67 7.48 19.95
N GLY A 135 1.37 6.34 19.32
CA GLY A 135 1.25 6.17 17.87
C GLY A 135 2.17 5.10 17.30
N VAL A 136 2.04 4.88 16.00
CA VAL A 136 2.84 3.93 15.23
C VAL A 136 3.61 4.70 14.16
N PRO A 137 4.93 4.87 14.34
CA PRO A 137 5.77 5.58 13.39
C PRO A 137 6.21 4.65 12.24
N TYR A 138 6.24 5.19 11.03
CA TYR A 138 6.70 4.49 9.83
C TYR A 138 7.42 5.48 8.91
N LEU A 139 8.64 5.15 8.50
CA LEU A 139 9.25 5.81 7.34
C LEU A 139 8.66 5.19 6.08
N SER A 140 7.66 5.87 5.52
CA SER A 140 6.90 5.46 4.34
C SER A 140 6.77 6.52 3.26
N HIS A 141 7.50 7.63 3.38
CA HIS A 141 7.43 8.69 2.38
C HIS A 141 7.83 8.18 0.98
N GLN A 142 6.87 8.21 0.06
CA GLN A 142 6.98 7.71 -1.31
C GLN A 142 7.18 8.91 -2.23
N ASN A 143 8.42 9.37 -2.37
CA ASN A 143 8.79 10.43 -3.30
C ASN A 143 10.31 10.50 -3.42
N ASP A 144 10.90 9.41 -3.89
CA ASP A 144 12.35 9.30 -4.02
C ASP A 144 13.13 9.45 -2.70
N SER A 145 12.51 9.00 -1.60
CA SER A 145 12.93 9.35 -0.24
C SER A 145 14.36 8.94 0.09
N LEU A 146 14.87 7.83 -0.46
CA LEU A 146 16.25 7.41 -0.20
C LEU A 146 17.27 8.38 -0.81
N ARG A 147 17.02 8.86 -2.03
CA ARG A 147 17.91 9.83 -2.70
C ARG A 147 17.79 11.22 -2.07
N GLU A 148 16.57 11.65 -1.73
CA GLU A 148 16.32 13.00 -1.20
C GLU A 148 16.68 13.17 0.28
N GLN A 149 16.27 12.22 1.13
CA GLN A 149 16.37 12.35 2.60
C GLN A 149 17.56 11.57 3.19
N PHE A 150 18.15 10.64 2.44
CA PHE A 150 19.20 9.73 2.94
C PHE A 150 20.38 9.54 1.95
N PRO A 151 20.99 10.61 1.41
CA PRO A 151 22.03 10.51 0.38
C PRO A 151 23.23 9.64 0.78
N ASP A 152 23.64 9.70 2.05
CA ASP A 152 24.78 8.91 2.56
C ASP A 152 24.47 7.41 2.68
N LEU A 153 23.20 7.03 2.84
CA LEU A 153 22.75 5.62 2.80
C LEU A 153 22.50 5.17 1.37
N TYR A 154 22.02 6.06 0.50
CA TYR A 154 21.86 5.76 -0.93
C TYR A 154 23.19 5.32 -1.57
N ASP A 155 24.31 5.93 -1.18
CA ASP A 155 25.64 5.53 -1.64
C ASP A 155 25.99 4.06 -1.31
N GLU A 156 25.35 3.46 -0.32
CA GLU A 156 25.56 2.09 0.14
C GLU A 156 24.71 1.05 -0.60
N VAL A 157 23.76 1.48 -1.44
CA VAL A 157 22.97 0.59 -2.31
C VAL A 157 23.26 0.86 -3.79
N PRO A 158 23.01 -0.11 -4.69
CA PRO A 158 23.06 0.15 -6.12
C PRO A 158 22.03 1.21 -6.55
N PRO A 159 22.32 2.02 -7.58
CA PRO A 159 21.37 3.02 -8.08
C PRO A 159 20.14 2.38 -8.73
N ALA A 160 20.27 1.15 -9.24
CA ALA A 160 19.21 0.37 -9.85
C ALA A 160 19.53 -1.13 -9.76
N MET A 161 18.57 -1.97 -10.13
CA MET A 161 18.76 -3.41 -10.33
C MET A 161 19.12 -3.67 -11.80
N ASP A 162 20.32 -4.19 -12.09
CA ASP A 162 20.79 -4.42 -13.48
C ASP A 162 19.79 -5.25 -14.32
N LEU A 163 19.18 -6.27 -13.70
CA LEU A 163 18.14 -7.10 -14.33
C LEU A 163 16.93 -6.26 -14.78
N ALA A 164 16.51 -5.27 -13.99
CA ALA A 164 15.38 -4.40 -14.27
C ALA A 164 15.73 -3.42 -15.40
N VAL A 165 16.89 -2.75 -15.31
CA VAL A 165 17.35 -1.77 -16.30
C VAL A 165 17.46 -2.41 -17.69
N GLU A 166 18.05 -3.61 -17.80
CA GLU A 166 18.16 -4.28 -19.09
C GLU A 166 16.82 -4.84 -19.60
N ALA A 167 15.93 -5.28 -18.70
CA ALA A 167 14.63 -5.81 -19.09
C ALA A 167 13.63 -4.73 -19.52
N PHE A 168 13.64 -3.57 -18.87
CA PHE A 168 12.73 -2.45 -19.14
C PHE A 168 13.31 -1.42 -20.10
N GLY A 169 14.64 -1.33 -20.20
CA GLY A 169 15.31 -0.32 -21.01
C GLY A 169 15.22 1.10 -20.44
N ASN A 170 14.95 1.24 -19.14
CA ASN A 170 14.88 2.52 -18.42
C ASN A 170 15.56 2.45 -17.04
N GLU A 171 15.75 3.61 -16.42
CA GLU A 171 16.25 3.75 -15.04
C GLU A 171 15.07 3.96 -14.08
N PRO A 172 15.23 3.67 -12.77
CA PRO A 172 14.17 3.89 -11.81
C PRO A 172 13.87 5.39 -11.62
N GLU A 173 12.58 5.74 -11.65
CA GLU A 173 12.10 7.09 -11.41
C GLU A 173 12.25 7.49 -9.94
N ALA A 174 12.04 6.54 -9.03
CA ALA A 174 12.16 6.73 -7.59
C ALA A 174 12.90 5.55 -6.93
N VAL A 175 13.72 5.87 -5.93
CA VAL A 175 14.31 4.90 -5.01
C VAL A 175 13.88 5.29 -3.60
N ASN A 176 13.02 4.48 -2.98
CA ASN A 176 12.48 4.78 -1.65
C ASN A 176 13.07 3.84 -0.59
N ILE A 177 13.13 4.33 0.64
CA ILE A 177 13.49 3.55 1.82
C ILE A 177 12.27 3.40 2.74
N TRP A 178 12.13 2.22 3.31
CA TRP A 178 11.04 1.86 4.21
C TRP A 178 11.60 1.38 5.53
N MET A 179 11.22 1.99 6.65
CA MET A 179 11.66 1.56 7.98
C MET A 179 10.51 1.61 8.98
N GLY A 180 10.15 0.46 9.53
CA GLY A 180 9.03 0.31 10.46
C GLY A 180 9.10 -1.01 11.21
N ASP A 181 8.10 -1.26 12.05
CA ASP A 181 7.93 -2.51 12.79
C ASP A 181 6.56 -3.15 12.52
N GLU A 182 6.30 -4.29 13.15
CA GLU A 182 5.11 -5.13 12.93
C GLU A 182 3.76 -4.43 13.13
N ARG A 183 3.74 -3.24 13.73
CA ARG A 183 2.52 -2.46 13.93
C ARG A 183 2.15 -1.67 12.67
N ALA A 184 3.11 -1.34 11.80
CA ALA A 184 2.88 -0.53 10.61
C ALA A 184 2.46 -1.38 9.39
N VAL A 185 1.43 -0.91 8.69
CA VAL A 185 0.81 -1.56 7.54
C VAL A 185 0.42 -0.49 6.51
N SER A 186 0.87 -0.68 5.27
CA SER A 186 0.29 0.00 4.10
C SER A 186 -0.94 -0.79 3.67
N THR A 187 -2.11 -0.14 3.61
CA THR A 187 -3.36 -0.81 3.26
C THR A 187 -3.41 -1.25 1.80
N MET A 188 -4.48 -1.92 1.37
CA MET A 188 -4.59 -2.47 0.02
C MET A 188 -4.68 -1.33 -1.02
N HIS A 189 -3.69 -1.25 -1.90
CA HIS A 189 -3.61 -0.24 -2.97
C HIS A 189 -2.88 -0.81 -4.19
N LYS A 190 -2.76 -0.03 -5.26
CA LYS A 190 -1.97 -0.38 -6.44
C LYS A 190 -1.10 0.81 -6.87
N ASP A 191 0.00 0.51 -7.54
CA ASP A 191 0.88 1.50 -8.15
C ASP A 191 0.89 1.38 -9.68
N HIS A 192 1.23 2.46 -10.35
CA HIS A 192 1.52 2.48 -11.79
C HIS A 192 3.00 2.21 -12.09
N TYR A 193 3.66 1.44 -11.21
CA TYR A 193 5.09 1.20 -11.26
C TYR A 193 5.41 -0.28 -11.32
N GLU A 194 6.43 -0.64 -12.10
CA GLU A 194 7.13 -1.91 -12.00
C GLU A 194 8.08 -1.84 -10.79
N ASN A 195 7.72 -2.54 -9.71
CA ASN A 195 8.34 -2.34 -8.40
C ASN A 195 9.28 -3.50 -8.03
N PHE A 196 10.56 -3.18 -7.79
CA PHE A 196 11.53 -4.10 -7.20
C PHE A 196 11.68 -3.80 -5.71
N TYR A 197 11.03 -4.61 -4.87
CA TYR A 197 11.01 -4.42 -3.42
C TYR A 197 12.07 -5.29 -2.74
N CYS A 198 13.13 -4.69 -2.23
CA CYS A 198 14.31 -5.35 -1.66
C CYS A 198 14.30 -5.27 -0.12
N VAL A 199 14.27 -6.42 0.56
CA VAL A 199 14.35 -6.44 2.04
C VAL A 199 15.82 -6.49 2.48
N VAL A 200 16.28 -5.47 3.20
CA VAL A 200 17.67 -5.36 3.69
C VAL A 200 17.80 -5.93 5.11
N LYS A 201 16.79 -5.68 5.95
CA LYS A 201 16.70 -6.14 7.35
C LYS A 201 15.29 -6.60 7.64
N GLY A 202 15.15 -7.66 8.44
CA GLY A 202 13.85 -8.13 8.92
C GLY A 202 13.06 -8.89 7.85
N GLN A 203 11.75 -8.73 7.87
CA GLN A 203 10.80 -9.44 7.02
C GLN A 203 9.60 -8.56 6.66
N LYS A 204 9.21 -8.60 5.38
CA LYS A 204 8.03 -7.91 4.86
C LYS A 204 7.00 -8.94 4.42
N HIS A 205 5.73 -8.71 4.74
CA HIS A 205 4.62 -9.57 4.36
C HIS A 205 3.69 -8.82 3.41
N PHE A 206 3.52 -9.36 2.20
CA PHE A 206 2.63 -8.83 1.18
C PHE A 206 1.41 -9.75 1.01
N THR A 207 0.24 -9.13 1.02
CA THR A 207 -1.01 -9.74 0.57
C THR A 207 -1.32 -9.18 -0.81
N LEU A 208 -1.36 -10.03 -1.84
CA LEU A 208 -1.43 -9.61 -3.25
C LEU A 208 -2.75 -10.03 -3.90
N LEU A 209 -3.26 -9.17 -4.78
CA LEU A 209 -4.38 -9.45 -5.66
C LEU A 209 -4.04 -8.98 -7.10
N PRO A 210 -4.41 -9.76 -8.13
CA PRO A 210 -4.10 -9.39 -9.52
C PRO A 210 -4.91 -8.16 -9.96
N PRO A 211 -4.50 -7.44 -11.01
CA PRO A 211 -5.20 -6.23 -11.47
C PRO A 211 -6.67 -6.48 -11.84
N SER A 212 -7.02 -7.69 -12.28
CA SER A 212 -8.41 -8.05 -12.59
C SER A 212 -9.34 -8.03 -11.38
N ALA A 213 -8.81 -8.03 -10.14
CA ALA A 213 -9.57 -7.90 -8.90
C ALA A 213 -10.30 -6.54 -8.76
N VAL A 214 -9.91 -5.53 -9.55
CA VAL A 214 -10.45 -4.16 -9.46
C VAL A 214 -11.98 -4.10 -9.44
N GLY A 215 -12.66 -4.92 -10.26
CA GLY A 215 -14.12 -4.96 -10.31
C GLY A 215 -14.78 -5.48 -9.03
N CYS A 216 -14.02 -6.04 -8.10
CA CYS A 216 -14.49 -6.66 -6.87
C CYS A 216 -13.95 -5.98 -5.60
N LEU A 217 -13.16 -4.91 -5.73
CA LEU A 217 -12.51 -4.20 -4.61
C LEU A 217 -13.32 -3.01 -4.07
N TYR A 218 -14.42 -2.63 -4.73
CA TYR A 218 -15.29 -1.53 -4.30
C TYR A 218 -14.55 -0.19 -4.14
N GLU A 219 -13.56 0.05 -4.99
CA GLU A 219 -12.86 1.34 -5.06
C GLU A 219 -13.86 2.46 -5.34
N ARG A 220 -13.81 3.52 -4.53
CA ARG A 220 -14.69 4.70 -4.63
C ARG A 220 -14.03 5.90 -3.98
N GLU A 221 -14.60 7.06 -4.26
CA GLU A 221 -14.18 8.35 -3.69
C GLU A 221 -14.57 8.47 -2.21
N PHE A 222 -13.66 9.01 -1.40
CA PHE A 222 -13.86 9.35 0.01
C PHE A 222 -13.33 10.76 0.29
N PRO A 223 -14.01 11.57 1.12
CA PRO A 223 -13.44 12.83 1.59
C PRO A 223 -12.10 12.61 2.28
N SER A 224 -11.10 13.41 1.89
CA SER A 224 -9.74 13.28 2.41
C SER A 224 -9.60 13.98 3.76
N ALA A 225 -8.97 13.28 4.70
CA ALA A 225 -8.63 13.77 6.02
C ALA A 225 -7.22 13.31 6.41
N ARG A 226 -6.73 13.81 7.54
CA ARG A 226 -5.43 13.47 8.11
C ARG A 226 -5.54 13.34 9.62
N TYR A 227 -4.83 12.36 10.17
CA TYR A 227 -4.67 12.27 11.61
C TYR A 227 -3.82 13.43 12.15
N ARG A 228 -4.09 13.79 13.39
CA ARG A 228 -3.29 14.77 14.13
C ARG A 228 -3.17 14.36 15.58
N HIS A 229 -1.95 14.33 16.09
CA HIS A 229 -1.73 14.11 17.52
C HIS A 229 -1.66 15.43 18.27
N LYS A 230 -2.25 15.49 19.47
CA LYS A 230 -2.32 16.70 20.31
C LYS A 230 -0.96 17.32 20.62
N ASP A 231 0.07 16.49 20.77
CA ASP A 231 1.42 16.95 21.12
C ASP A 231 2.28 17.31 19.90
N SER A 232 1.71 17.26 18.69
CA SER A 232 2.46 17.53 17.47
C SER A 232 2.64 19.03 17.18
N PRO A 233 3.78 19.44 16.60
CA PRO A 233 4.01 20.83 16.18
C PRO A 233 3.02 21.24 15.10
N GLU A 234 2.51 22.49 15.12
CA GLU A 234 1.57 23.04 14.13
C GLU A 234 1.89 22.61 12.69
N PRO A 235 0.89 22.15 11.91
CA PRO A 235 1.13 21.67 10.55
C PRO A 235 1.72 22.80 9.72
N LYS A 236 2.80 22.50 8.99
CA LYS A 236 3.48 23.50 8.17
C LYS A 236 2.75 23.79 6.87
N GLU A 237 2.06 22.80 6.32
CA GLU A 237 1.53 22.84 4.96
C GLU A 237 0.28 21.96 4.88
N GLU A 238 -0.86 22.61 4.62
CA GLU A 238 -2.19 22.13 4.18
C GLU A 238 -3.23 23.03 4.87
N ASN A 239 -4.28 23.46 4.15
CA ASN A 239 -5.42 24.14 4.78
C ASN A 239 -6.27 23.14 5.59
N LEU A 240 -5.63 22.42 6.51
CA LEU A 240 -6.25 21.44 7.39
C LEU A 240 -7.24 22.15 8.31
N GLN A 241 -8.45 21.61 8.39
CA GLN A 241 -9.51 22.13 9.25
C GLN A 241 -9.95 21.02 10.19
N GLU A 242 -9.96 21.33 11.48
CA GLU A 242 -10.42 20.39 12.49
C GLU A 242 -11.87 19.97 12.22
N ASP A 243 -12.09 18.67 12.08
CA ASP A 243 -13.40 18.08 11.91
C ASP A 243 -13.87 17.54 13.26
N LEU A 244 -14.60 18.38 13.99
CA LEU A 244 -15.09 18.07 15.33
C LEU A 244 -16.07 16.89 15.32
N GLU A 245 -16.93 16.79 14.30
CA GLU A 245 -17.90 15.71 14.22
C GLU A 245 -17.20 14.38 13.92
N ALA A 246 -16.28 14.35 12.95
CA ALA A 246 -15.50 13.15 12.67
C ALA A 246 -14.63 12.74 13.86
N THR A 247 -14.05 13.71 14.58
CA THR A 247 -13.24 13.47 15.78
C THR A 247 -14.08 12.88 16.93
N GLU A 248 -15.26 13.45 17.22
CA GLU A 248 -16.16 12.91 18.24
C GLU A 248 -16.58 11.47 17.91
N ARG A 249 -16.99 11.22 16.67
CA ARG A 249 -17.37 9.88 16.17
C ARG A 249 -16.20 8.89 16.19
N PHE A 250 -15.00 9.35 15.86
CA PHE A 250 -13.78 8.56 15.98
C PHE A 250 -13.53 8.14 17.45
N HIS A 251 -13.71 9.05 18.41
CA HIS A 251 -13.55 8.75 19.84
C HIS A 251 -14.67 7.86 20.41
N GLU A 252 -15.87 7.85 19.82
CA GLU A 252 -16.93 6.89 20.20
C GLU A 252 -16.49 5.44 19.98
N ASN A 253 -15.87 5.14 18.83
CA ASN A 253 -15.37 3.81 18.51
C ASN A 253 -14.00 3.53 19.16
N TYR A 254 -13.18 4.56 19.36
CA TYR A 254 -11.81 4.41 19.83
C TYR A 254 -11.43 5.40 20.94
N PRO A 255 -12.06 5.29 22.13
CA PRO A 255 -11.85 6.23 23.24
C PRO A 255 -10.40 6.24 23.77
N GLN A 256 -9.64 5.17 23.53
CA GLN A 256 -8.22 5.09 23.90
C GLN A 256 -7.32 6.05 23.11
N TYR A 257 -7.78 6.61 21.99
CA TYR A 257 -7.04 7.56 21.16
C TYR A 257 -7.53 9.01 21.33
N GLU A 258 -7.94 9.40 22.54
CA GLU A 258 -8.45 10.75 22.86
C GLU A 258 -7.51 11.91 22.49
N LYS A 259 -6.20 11.64 22.32
CA LYS A 259 -5.20 12.64 21.89
C LYS A 259 -5.09 12.79 20.38
N TRP A 260 -5.76 11.95 19.61
CA TRP A 260 -5.75 11.96 18.15
C TRP A 260 -7.03 12.64 17.64
N THR A 261 -6.88 13.60 16.74
CA THR A 261 -8.00 14.28 16.07
C THR A 261 -7.97 14.04 14.57
N ILE A 262 -9.14 14.24 13.93
CA ILE A 262 -9.30 14.15 12.49
C ILE A 262 -9.34 15.56 11.94
N LEU A 263 -8.42 15.85 11.01
CA LEU A 263 -8.39 17.10 10.28
C LEU A 263 -8.83 16.85 8.84
N SER A 264 -9.91 17.50 8.40
CA SER A 264 -10.31 17.49 6.99
C SER A 264 -9.23 18.15 6.13
N SER A 265 -9.05 17.66 4.89
CA SER A 265 -8.10 18.20 3.90
C SER A 265 -8.85 18.66 2.64
N PRO A 266 -9.52 19.83 2.66
CA PRO A 266 -10.34 20.31 1.54
C PRO A 266 -9.54 20.52 0.26
N ASP A 267 -8.25 20.87 0.36
CA ASP A 267 -7.37 21.08 -0.79
C ASP A 267 -7.11 19.78 -1.57
N LYS A 268 -7.14 18.63 -0.89
CA LYS A 268 -7.01 17.30 -1.51
C LYS A 268 -8.32 16.83 -2.13
N GLY A 269 -9.46 17.29 -1.61
CA GLY A 269 -10.79 16.91 -2.09
C GLY A 269 -11.13 15.47 -1.75
N GLU A 270 -11.66 14.73 -2.72
CA GLU A 270 -11.95 13.30 -2.59
C GLU A 270 -10.78 12.46 -3.10
N THR A 271 -10.51 11.34 -2.44
CA THR A 271 -9.49 10.36 -2.82
C THR A 271 -10.15 9.02 -3.12
N PRO A 272 -9.90 8.41 -4.29
CA PRO A 272 -10.36 7.07 -4.57
C PRO A 272 -9.57 6.05 -3.75
N TRP A 273 -10.24 5.23 -2.96
CA TRP A 273 -9.59 4.19 -2.15
C TRP A 273 -10.40 2.91 -2.04
N ILE A 274 -9.77 1.86 -1.53
CA ILE A 274 -10.37 0.54 -1.31
C ILE A 274 -10.84 0.42 0.13
N PRO A 275 -12.15 0.27 0.39
CA PRO A 275 -12.66 0.05 1.74
C PRO A 275 -12.65 -1.43 2.16
N VAL A 276 -12.34 -2.34 1.22
CA VAL A 276 -12.33 -3.78 1.47
C VAL A 276 -11.02 -4.18 2.14
N ASP A 277 -11.09 -4.72 3.37
CA ASP A 277 -9.96 -5.45 3.96
C ASP A 277 -9.88 -6.86 3.35
N PRO A 278 -8.85 -7.18 2.55
CA PRO A 278 -8.70 -8.50 1.93
C PRO A 278 -8.51 -9.63 2.95
N LEU A 279 -8.09 -9.33 4.18
CA LEU A 279 -7.88 -10.33 5.23
C LEU A 279 -9.16 -10.61 6.03
N ASN A 280 -10.12 -9.69 6.03
CA ASN A 280 -11.37 -9.81 6.78
C ASN A 280 -12.54 -9.22 5.99
N ILE A 281 -12.88 -9.86 4.87
CA ILE A 281 -13.92 -9.40 3.95
C ILE A 281 -15.31 -9.50 4.61
N ASP A 282 -15.97 -8.36 4.80
CA ASP A 282 -17.40 -8.30 5.07
C ASP A 282 -18.18 -8.65 3.80
N LYS A 283 -18.69 -9.89 3.75
CA LYS A 283 -19.40 -10.43 2.59
C LYS A 283 -20.82 -9.88 2.43
N GLU A 284 -21.39 -9.31 3.48
CA GLU A 284 -22.70 -8.68 3.43
C GLU A 284 -22.59 -7.26 2.85
N LYS A 285 -21.56 -6.51 3.26
CA LYS A 285 -21.24 -5.17 2.72
C LYS A 285 -20.65 -5.25 1.31
N TYR A 286 -19.77 -6.22 1.05
CA TYR A 286 -18.99 -6.37 -0.19
C TYR A 286 -19.15 -7.76 -0.84
N PRO A 287 -20.33 -8.11 -1.37
CA PRO A 287 -20.61 -9.45 -1.90
C PRO A 287 -19.76 -9.85 -3.12
N LEU A 288 -19.26 -8.91 -3.93
CA LEU A 288 -18.33 -9.21 -5.04
C LEU A 288 -16.93 -9.52 -4.52
N ALA A 289 -16.53 -8.95 -3.39
CA ALA A 289 -15.23 -9.20 -2.78
C ALA A 289 -15.12 -10.65 -2.26
N ALA A 290 -16.24 -11.32 -2.00
CA ALA A 290 -16.26 -12.71 -1.54
C ALA A 290 -15.58 -13.71 -2.51
N THR A 291 -15.36 -13.33 -3.77
CA THR A 291 -14.63 -14.14 -4.76
C THR A 291 -13.13 -13.82 -4.85
N LEU A 292 -12.65 -12.80 -4.13
CA LEU A 292 -11.23 -12.48 -4.05
C LEU A 292 -10.48 -13.64 -3.39
N ASN A 293 -9.29 -13.92 -3.92
CA ASN A 293 -8.40 -14.95 -3.41
C ASN A 293 -7.00 -14.34 -3.26
N PRO A 294 -6.69 -13.71 -2.11
CA PRO A 294 -5.41 -13.07 -1.87
C PRO A 294 -4.26 -14.07 -1.86
N ILE A 295 -3.10 -13.64 -2.35
CA ILE A 295 -1.86 -14.42 -2.33
C ILE A 295 -0.92 -13.82 -1.29
N GLU A 296 -0.52 -14.62 -0.31
CA GLU A 296 0.40 -14.19 0.75
C GLU A 296 1.87 -14.47 0.39
N VAL A 297 2.74 -13.49 0.63
CA VAL A 297 4.17 -13.56 0.35
C VAL A 297 4.96 -12.96 1.50
N VAL A 298 5.80 -13.77 2.14
CA VAL A 298 6.80 -13.27 3.08
C VAL A 298 8.14 -13.13 2.37
N LEU A 299 8.73 -11.94 2.41
CA LEU A 299 10.10 -11.66 2.00
C LEU A 299 11.00 -11.61 3.22
N ASN A 300 12.14 -12.28 3.12
CA ASN A 300 13.21 -12.26 4.10
C ASN A 300 14.32 -11.32 3.65
N ALA A 301 15.18 -10.89 4.59
CA ALA A 301 16.39 -10.15 4.25
C ALA A 301 17.21 -10.84 3.14
N GLY A 302 17.55 -10.08 2.10
CA GLY A 302 18.25 -10.55 0.89
C GLY A 302 17.34 -11.03 -0.25
N GLU A 303 16.03 -11.16 -0.02
CA GLU A 303 15.05 -11.46 -1.08
C GLU A 303 14.50 -10.17 -1.71
N VAL A 304 14.17 -10.26 -3.00
CA VAL A 304 13.55 -9.16 -3.76
C VAL A 304 12.22 -9.64 -4.33
N LEU A 305 11.14 -8.88 -4.15
CA LEU A 305 9.90 -9.09 -4.88
C LEU A 305 9.89 -8.21 -6.12
N TYR A 306 9.77 -8.81 -7.29
CA TYR A 306 9.23 -8.10 -8.44
C TYR A 306 7.70 -8.10 -8.29
N LEU A 307 7.16 -6.92 -8.01
CA LEU A 307 5.74 -6.61 -7.92
C LEU A 307 5.34 -5.86 -9.19
N PRO A 308 4.62 -6.49 -10.12
CA PRO A 308 4.29 -5.87 -11.39
C PRO A 308 3.34 -4.68 -11.22
N SER A 309 3.36 -3.77 -12.18
CA SER A 309 2.41 -2.65 -12.23
C SER A 309 0.95 -3.10 -12.12
N LEU A 310 0.13 -2.26 -11.49
CA LEU A 310 -1.30 -2.45 -11.22
C LEU A 310 -1.66 -3.59 -10.26
N TRP A 311 -0.70 -4.34 -9.73
CA TRP A 311 -0.99 -5.35 -8.72
C TRP A 311 -1.44 -4.69 -7.42
N TYR A 312 -2.59 -5.13 -6.94
CA TYR A 312 -3.10 -4.73 -5.65
C TYR A 312 -2.28 -5.41 -4.56
N HIS A 313 -1.81 -4.63 -3.60
CA HIS A 313 -0.97 -5.11 -2.53
C HIS A 313 -1.25 -4.39 -1.21
N ARG A 314 -1.26 -5.16 -0.13
CA ARG A 314 -1.17 -4.70 1.26
C ARG A 314 0.19 -5.13 1.78
N ALA A 315 0.94 -4.23 2.42
CA ALA A 315 2.31 -4.49 2.86
C ALA A 315 2.46 -4.26 4.38
N ALA A 316 2.74 -5.33 5.12
CA ALA A 316 3.00 -5.30 6.56
C ALA A 316 4.44 -5.68 6.88
N HIS A 317 4.94 -5.26 8.03
CA HIS A 317 6.19 -5.81 8.58
C HIS A 317 5.87 -6.98 9.51
N LEU A 318 6.79 -7.94 9.63
CA LEU A 318 6.66 -9.02 10.63
C LEU A 318 7.57 -8.81 11.86
N CYS A 319 8.48 -7.85 11.77
CA CYS A 319 9.43 -7.43 12.79
C CYS A 319 10.05 -6.09 12.37
N PRO A 320 10.90 -5.45 13.19
CA PRO A 320 11.65 -4.27 12.76
C PRO A 320 12.42 -4.52 11.46
N THR A 321 12.05 -3.79 10.42
CA THR A 321 12.40 -4.10 9.03
C THR A 321 12.89 -2.85 8.32
N ILE A 322 13.92 -3.02 7.49
CA ILE A 322 14.40 -1.98 6.56
C ILE A 322 14.33 -2.57 5.16
N SER A 323 13.68 -1.85 4.24
CA SER A 323 13.58 -2.23 2.83
C SER A 323 13.89 -1.05 1.94
N VAL A 324 14.34 -1.32 0.73
CA VAL A 324 14.53 -0.34 -0.34
C VAL A 324 13.73 -0.81 -1.52
N ASN A 325 13.08 0.09 -2.24
CA ASN A 325 12.42 -0.29 -3.49
C ASN A 325 12.82 0.63 -4.65
N TYR A 326 12.80 0.07 -5.85
CA TYR A 326 13.04 0.77 -7.10
C TYR A 326 11.75 0.77 -7.92
N TRP A 327 11.27 1.97 -8.25
CA TRP A 327 10.10 2.15 -9.10
C TRP A 327 10.53 2.52 -10.51
N HIS A 328 10.16 1.68 -11.47
CA HIS A 328 10.25 1.97 -12.89
C HIS A 328 8.85 2.25 -13.41
N ASP A 329 8.67 3.32 -14.20
CA ASP A 329 7.37 3.63 -14.79
C ASP A 329 6.85 2.46 -15.63
N MET A 330 5.54 2.25 -15.58
CA MET A 330 4.92 1.18 -16.35
C MET A 330 4.81 1.56 -17.83
N GLU A 331 4.78 0.55 -18.70
CA GLU A 331 4.34 0.78 -20.08
C GLU A 331 2.81 0.82 -20.14
N PHE A 332 2.25 1.96 -20.57
CA PHE A 332 0.82 2.12 -20.80
C PHE A 332 0.38 1.43 -22.10
N ASP A 333 0.09 0.13 -22.00
CA ASP A 333 -0.33 -0.71 -23.13
C ASP A 333 -1.78 -1.21 -23.03
N CYS A 334 -2.14 -2.24 -23.80
CA CYS A 334 -3.49 -2.79 -23.79
C CYS A 334 -3.94 -3.33 -22.43
N ARG A 335 -3.01 -3.73 -21.54
CA ARG A 335 -3.32 -4.18 -20.18
C ARG A 335 -3.93 -3.06 -19.36
N TYR A 336 -3.37 -1.84 -19.47
CA TYR A 336 -3.91 -0.65 -18.81
C TYR A 336 -5.31 -0.29 -19.34
N VAL A 337 -5.52 -0.40 -20.66
CA VAL A 337 -6.84 -0.16 -21.27
C VAL A 337 -7.90 -1.14 -20.76
N TYR A 338 -7.57 -2.44 -20.72
CA TYR A 338 -8.49 -3.46 -20.21
C TYR A 338 -8.71 -3.35 -18.70
N PHE A 339 -7.69 -2.96 -17.94
CA PHE A 339 -7.81 -2.67 -16.53
C PHE A 339 -8.88 -1.59 -16.27
N ASN A 340 -8.77 -0.44 -16.95
CA ASN A 340 -9.74 0.65 -16.81
C ASN A 340 -11.15 0.23 -17.22
N PHE A 341 -11.29 -0.58 -18.28
CA PHE A 341 -12.59 -1.12 -18.67
C PHE A 341 -13.22 -1.97 -17.56
N VAL A 342 -12.46 -2.86 -16.91
CA VAL A 342 -12.99 -3.68 -15.80
C VAL A 342 -13.31 -2.82 -14.58
N HIS A 343 -12.47 -1.83 -14.28
CA HIS A 343 -12.69 -0.86 -13.21
C HIS A 343 -14.04 -0.13 -13.39
N ASP A 344 -14.29 0.43 -14.58
CA ASP A 344 -15.51 1.19 -14.86
C ASP A 344 -16.77 0.32 -14.79
N ILE A 345 -16.68 -0.95 -15.21
CA ILE A 345 -17.77 -1.92 -15.06
C ILE A 345 -18.05 -2.19 -13.57
N GLY A 346 -17.01 -2.38 -12.75
CA GLY A 346 -17.14 -2.56 -11.29
C GLY A 346 -17.80 -1.35 -10.60
N ALA A 347 -17.35 -0.14 -10.94
CA ALA A 347 -17.92 1.10 -10.44
C ALA A 347 -19.40 1.24 -10.83
N THR A 348 -19.73 0.93 -12.09
CA THR A 348 -21.12 0.98 -12.59
C THR A 348 -22.03 0.01 -11.84
N ILE A 349 -21.59 -1.22 -11.58
CA ILE A 349 -22.38 -2.21 -10.82
C ILE A 349 -22.64 -1.69 -9.40
N THR A 350 -21.61 -1.19 -8.73
CA THR A 350 -21.70 -0.67 -7.36
C THR A 350 -22.66 0.52 -7.26
N ALA A 351 -22.63 1.44 -8.23
CA ALA A 351 -23.55 2.57 -8.31
C ALA A 351 -25.02 2.09 -8.45
N LEU A 352 -25.30 1.16 -9.36
CA LEU A 352 -26.64 0.61 -9.59
C LEU A 352 -27.19 -0.12 -8.35
N GLU A 353 -26.34 -0.86 -7.62
CA GLU A 353 -26.74 -1.53 -6.38
C GLU A 353 -27.09 -0.51 -5.27
N THR A 354 -26.32 0.57 -5.17
CA THR A 354 -26.55 1.64 -4.20
C THR A 354 -27.87 2.36 -4.46
N GLU A 355 -28.16 2.68 -5.73
CA GLU A 355 -29.45 3.27 -6.13
C GLU A 355 -30.63 2.35 -5.81
N ARG A 356 -30.49 1.05 -6.06
CA ARG A 356 -31.53 0.05 -5.72
C ARG A 356 -31.80 0.01 -4.22
N LYS A 357 -30.76 -0.02 -3.38
CA LYS A 357 -30.90 0.00 -1.91
C LYS A 357 -31.60 1.27 -1.42
N ARG A 358 -31.26 2.44 -1.99
CA ARG A 358 -31.92 3.72 -1.68
C ARG A 358 -33.40 3.72 -2.10
N GLY A 359 -33.73 3.15 -3.26
CA GLY A 359 -35.11 3.02 -3.74
C GLY A 359 -36.00 2.15 -2.86
N VAL A 360 -35.47 1.03 -2.35
CA VAL A 360 -36.18 0.14 -1.42
C VAL A 360 -36.44 0.85 -0.08
N LYS A 361 -35.43 1.50 0.52
CA LYS A 361 -35.57 2.23 1.79
C LYS A 361 -36.65 3.32 1.72
N LYS A 362 -36.70 4.08 0.62
CA LYS A 362 -37.75 5.10 0.37
C LYS A 362 -39.15 4.49 0.24
N SER A 363 -39.29 3.30 -0.34
CA SER A 363 -40.59 2.62 -0.46
C SER A 363 -41.11 2.08 0.88
N GLU A 364 -40.22 1.61 1.75
CA GLU A 364 -40.57 1.12 3.09
C GLU A 364 -40.94 2.27 4.04
N GLU A 365 -40.27 3.42 3.93
CA GLU A 365 -40.61 4.64 4.69
C GLU A 365 -41.91 5.31 4.22
N GLY A 366 -42.25 5.22 2.93
CA GLY A 366 -43.49 5.77 2.37
C GLY A 366 -44.76 4.91 2.58
N THR A 367 -44.63 3.74 3.21
CA THR A 367 -45.75 2.82 3.51
C THR A 367 -46.10 2.76 5.01
N LYS A 368 -45.52 3.65 5.83
CA LYS A 368 -45.94 3.92 7.21
C LYS A 368 -46.70 5.24 7.28
#